data_AF-A0ABD2VGW9-F1
#
_entry.id   AF-A0ABD2VGW9-F1
#
_cell.length_a   1.000
_cell.length_b   1.000
_cell.length_c   1.000
_cell.angle_alpha   90.00
_cell.angle_beta   90.00
_cell.angle_gamma   90.00
#
_symmetry.space_group_name_H-M   'P 1'
#
loop_
_entity.id
_entity.type
_entity.pdbx_description
1 polymer ?
#
loop_
_entity_poly.entity_id
_entity_poly.type
_entity_poly.pdbx_seq_one_letter_code
_entity_poly.pdbx_strand_id
1 'polypeptide(L)'
;MAMAAAIWASSSSFARSLRPLLSWNSSLSPINFTLHRYKSANCLFFSASSNKPPKLAVYAQARRVLSSKTKGDEIATPADLSFEVPLKIVEYPDPILRAKNKRIDKFDANLKKLVDEMFDIMYKTDGIGLSAPQVGMNVQLMVFNAAGERGEGEEIVLVNPRVSRYSRRIIPYEEGCLSFPMIHGDVERPDSVKVDAQDINGARFEISLSALPARVFQHEFDHLQGVLFFDKMTDEVLDTIREKLVALEKKYEERTGLPTPESINTRKTKKAAVGFGKS
;
A
#
# COMPACT_ATOMS: atom_id res chain seq x y z
N MET A 1 16.89 -54.94 34.14
CA MET A 1 16.69 -53.70 33.37
C MET A 1 15.32 -53.14 33.73
N ALA A 2 15.28 -51.87 34.19
CA ALA A 2 14.15 -50.94 34.41
C ALA A 2 12.82 -51.49 35.00
N MET A 3 12.51 -51.24 36.29
CA MET A 3 11.82 -50.05 36.88
C MET A 3 10.39 -49.83 36.35
N ALA A 4 9.33 -49.55 37.14
CA ALA A 4 9.05 -49.56 38.57
C ALA A 4 7.50 -49.38 38.75
N ALA A 5 6.98 -49.80 39.91
CA ALA A 5 5.57 -50.03 40.28
C ALA A 5 4.74 -48.76 40.62
N ALA A 6 3.41 -48.79 40.40
CA ALA A 6 2.27 -48.84 41.36
C ALA A 6 2.09 -47.63 42.31
N ILE A 7 1.03 -46.81 42.17
CA ILE A 7 -0.35 -46.87 42.75
C ILE A 7 -0.45 -46.55 44.27
N TRP A 8 -1.15 -45.43 44.53
CA TRP A 8 -2.04 -44.97 45.64
C TRP A 8 -2.00 -45.52 47.09
N ALA A 9 -2.01 -44.58 48.06
CA ALA A 9 -2.87 -44.49 49.27
C ALA A 9 -2.54 -43.18 50.06
N SER A 10 -3.41 -42.17 50.14
CA SER A 10 -4.41 -41.83 51.19
C SER A 10 -3.88 -41.50 52.61
N SER A 11 -4.14 -40.27 53.12
CA SER A 11 -4.81 -40.00 54.42
C SER A 11 -4.77 -38.51 54.87
N SER A 12 -5.95 -37.87 54.85
CA SER A 12 -6.63 -37.03 55.87
C SER A 12 -5.95 -35.92 56.72
N SER A 13 -6.64 -34.75 56.68
CA SER A 13 -7.08 -33.87 57.79
C SER A 13 -6.13 -32.84 58.43
N PHE A 14 -6.46 -31.54 58.30
CA PHE A 14 -7.05 -30.72 59.39
C PHE A 14 -7.45 -29.31 58.91
N ALA A 15 -8.56 -28.81 59.44
CA ALA A 15 -9.10 -27.47 59.21
C ALA A 15 -8.61 -26.46 60.26
N ARG A 16 -8.51 -25.17 59.93
CA ARG A 16 -9.01 -24.07 60.78
C ARG A 16 -9.07 -22.72 60.07
N SER A 17 -10.18 -22.04 60.33
CA SER A 17 -10.56 -20.66 60.05
C SER A 17 -9.64 -19.60 60.69
N LEU A 18 -9.62 -18.38 60.14
CA LEU A 18 -9.98 -17.12 60.83
C LEU A 18 -9.85 -15.90 59.88
N ARG A 19 -10.92 -15.09 59.78
CA ARG A 19 -10.91 -13.65 59.39
C ARG A 19 -10.57 -12.81 60.63
N PRO A 20 -10.08 -11.56 60.50
CA PRO A 20 -10.94 -10.34 60.50
C PRO A 20 -10.47 -9.28 59.47
N LEU A 21 -11.32 -8.49 58.79
CA LEU A 21 -12.15 -7.32 59.18
C LEU A 21 -11.39 -6.00 59.44
N LEU A 22 -11.77 -4.97 58.65
CA LEU A 22 -11.94 -3.51 58.93
C LEU A 22 -11.64 -2.73 57.63
N SER A 23 -12.62 -2.40 56.78
CA SER A 23 -13.65 -1.34 56.84
C SER A 23 -13.15 0.07 56.55
N TRP A 24 -13.69 0.69 55.49
CA TRP A 24 -14.41 1.96 55.58
C TRP A 24 -15.30 2.18 54.34
N ASN A 25 -16.60 2.31 54.60
CA ASN A 25 -17.60 2.98 53.76
C ASN A 25 -17.35 4.51 53.83
N SER A 26 -17.83 5.40 52.98
CA SER A 26 -19.24 5.55 52.58
C SER A 26 -19.42 6.64 51.50
N SER A 27 -20.38 6.37 50.61
CA SER A 27 -21.41 7.28 50.06
C SER A 27 -21.01 8.61 49.41
N LEU A 28 -21.49 8.84 48.19
CA LEU A 28 -22.66 9.71 47.94
C LEU A 28 -23.19 9.55 46.49
N SER A 29 -24.46 9.89 46.37
CA SER A 29 -25.51 9.53 45.41
C SER A 29 -25.55 10.28 44.06
N PRO A 30 -26.36 9.80 43.09
CA PRO A 30 -26.51 10.44 41.77
C PRO A 30 -27.49 11.62 41.84
N ILE A 31 -27.21 12.68 41.09
CA ILE A 31 -28.09 13.84 40.94
C ILE A 31 -28.89 13.69 39.63
N ASN A 32 -30.21 13.55 39.78
CA ASN A 32 -31.22 13.89 38.77
C ASN A 32 -31.76 15.28 39.08
N PHE A 33 -32.00 16.12 38.07
CA PHE A 33 -32.92 17.28 38.00
C PHE A 33 -32.59 18.03 36.68
N THR A 34 -33.46 18.51 35.79
CA THR A 34 -34.90 18.80 35.80
C THR A 34 -35.38 18.92 34.35
N LEU A 35 -36.61 18.47 34.06
CA LEU A 35 -37.37 18.82 32.86
C LEU A 35 -37.73 20.31 32.85
N HIS A 36 -37.38 21.04 31.79
CA HIS A 36 -38.13 22.23 31.38
C HIS A 36 -38.84 22.01 30.06
N ARG A 37 -40.16 21.92 30.19
CA ARG A 37 -41.21 21.99 29.18
C ARG A 37 -41.32 23.43 28.68
N TYR A 38 -41.13 23.66 27.39
CA TYR A 38 -41.73 24.77 26.67
C TYR A 38 -42.58 24.23 25.52
N LYS A 39 -43.85 24.64 25.51
CA LYS A 39 -44.86 24.32 24.50
C LYS A 39 -44.77 25.33 23.34
N SER A 40 -45.05 24.82 22.13
CA SER A 40 -45.74 25.49 21.00
C SER A 40 -44.90 26.48 20.17
N ALA A 41 -44.92 26.53 18.83
CA ALA A 41 -45.86 25.97 17.85
C ALA A 41 -45.19 25.83 16.46
N ASN A 42 -45.91 25.13 15.58
CA ASN A 42 -45.80 25.05 14.11
C ASN A 42 -44.84 24.02 13.51
N CYS A 43 -45.41 22.81 13.44
CA CYS A 43 -45.22 21.83 12.38
C CYS A 43 -45.55 22.43 11.01
N LEU A 44 -44.60 22.35 10.07
CA LEU A 44 -44.89 22.08 8.66
C LEU A 44 -43.90 21.01 8.18
N PHE A 45 -44.48 19.91 7.73
CA PHE A 45 -43.84 18.76 7.11
C PHE A 45 -42.95 19.18 5.94
N PHE A 46 -41.77 18.57 5.78
CA PHE A 46 -41.33 18.04 4.49
C PHE A 46 -40.30 16.91 4.66
N SER A 47 -40.34 16.03 3.67
CA SER A 47 -39.81 14.67 3.54
C SER A 47 -38.34 14.43 3.91
N ALA A 48 -38.09 13.17 4.30
CA ALA A 48 -36.79 12.51 4.36
C ALA A 48 -35.94 12.76 3.11
N SER A 49 -34.63 12.96 3.32
CA SER A 49 -33.61 12.70 2.31
C SER A 49 -32.30 12.29 3.00
N SER A 50 -31.83 11.10 2.65
CA SER A 50 -30.57 10.51 3.07
C SER A 50 -29.38 11.34 2.59
N ASN A 51 -28.62 11.95 3.50
CA ASN A 51 -27.35 12.58 3.16
C ASN A 51 -26.29 11.49 2.96
N LYS A 52 -26.07 11.08 1.71
CA LYS A 52 -24.81 10.43 1.29
C LYS A 52 -23.71 11.49 1.25
N PRO A 53 -22.46 11.17 1.64
CA PRO A 53 -21.34 12.10 1.50
C PRO A 53 -21.05 12.37 0.00
N PRO A 54 -20.50 13.54 -0.34
CA PRO A 54 -20.33 13.95 -1.74
C PRO A 54 -19.27 13.08 -2.42
N LYS A 55 -19.63 12.52 -3.58
CA LYS A 55 -18.69 11.89 -4.51
C LYS A 55 -17.70 12.96 -4.98
N LEU A 56 -16.42 12.79 -4.65
CA LEU A 56 -15.33 13.59 -5.22
C LEU A 56 -15.27 13.31 -6.73
N ALA A 57 -15.59 14.31 -7.54
CA ALA A 57 -15.48 14.23 -8.98
C ALA A 57 -14.01 14.42 -9.37
N VAL A 58 -13.36 13.35 -9.82
CA VAL A 58 -12.07 13.43 -10.51
C VAL A 58 -12.33 14.04 -11.89
N TYR A 59 -11.95 15.31 -12.07
CA TYR A 59 -12.00 15.96 -13.37
C TYR A 59 -10.77 15.56 -14.18
N ALA A 60 -10.89 14.51 -15.01
CA ALA A 60 -9.94 14.21 -16.06
C ALA A 60 -10.10 15.24 -17.20
N GLN A 61 -9.26 16.28 -17.23
CA GLN A 61 -9.20 17.21 -18.36
C GLN A 61 -8.16 16.70 -19.36
N ALA A 62 -8.61 16.07 -20.44
CA ALA A 62 -7.75 15.64 -21.54
C ALA A 62 -7.20 16.86 -22.31
N ARG A 63 -5.98 17.29 -22.01
CA ARG A 63 -5.21 18.22 -22.87
C ARG A 63 -4.18 17.44 -23.67
N ARG A 64 -4.15 17.64 -25.01
CA ARG A 64 -3.15 17.04 -25.90
C ARG A 64 -1.78 17.70 -25.66
N VAL A 65 -0.85 16.99 -25.02
CA VAL A 65 0.53 17.44 -24.82
C VAL A 65 1.43 16.92 -25.95
N LEU A 66 2.19 17.83 -26.58
CA LEU A 66 3.19 17.51 -27.61
C LEU A 66 4.36 16.73 -27.01
N SER A 67 4.80 15.70 -27.75
CA SER A 67 5.86 14.78 -27.35
C SER A 67 7.23 15.46 -27.30
N SER A 68 7.88 15.49 -26.14
CA SER A 68 9.34 15.47 -26.13
C SER A 68 9.77 14.02 -26.39
N LYS A 69 10.48 13.76 -27.49
CA LYS A 69 11.17 12.48 -27.69
C LYS A 69 12.30 12.45 -26.66
N THR A 70 12.13 11.73 -25.57
CA THR A 70 13.23 11.49 -24.63
C THR A 70 14.16 10.47 -25.29
N LYS A 71 15.37 10.90 -25.65
CA LYS A 71 16.44 10.00 -26.10
C LYS A 71 16.76 9.05 -24.93
N GLY A 72 16.35 7.79 -24.98
CA GLY A 72 16.85 6.76 -24.05
C GLY A 72 15.88 5.69 -23.57
N ASP A 73 14.57 5.80 -23.80
CA ASP A 73 13.63 4.80 -23.28
C ASP A 73 13.56 3.59 -24.23
N GLU A 74 14.04 2.43 -23.77
CA GLU A 74 13.86 1.15 -24.47
C GLU A 74 12.37 0.84 -24.61
N ILE A 75 11.96 0.42 -25.80
CA ILE A 75 10.58 0.06 -26.11
C ILE A 75 10.36 -1.42 -25.80
N ALA A 76 9.25 -1.73 -25.13
CA ALA A 76 8.87 -3.09 -24.78
C ALA A 76 8.58 -3.92 -26.05
N THR A 77 9.17 -5.12 -26.10
CA THR A 77 8.88 -6.12 -27.12
C THR A 77 7.66 -6.96 -26.70
N PRO A 78 7.02 -7.71 -27.61
CA PRO A 78 5.93 -8.62 -27.24
C PRO A 78 6.32 -9.65 -26.17
N ALA A 79 7.61 -10.05 -26.11
CA ALA A 79 8.11 -10.96 -25.10
C ALA A 79 8.13 -10.30 -23.70
N ASP A 80 8.41 -9.01 -23.61
CA ASP A 80 8.38 -8.25 -22.35
C ASP A 80 6.94 -8.09 -21.80
N LEU A 81 5.92 -8.28 -22.66
CA LEU A 81 4.50 -8.27 -22.30
C LEU A 81 3.90 -9.68 -22.23
N SER A 82 4.72 -10.73 -22.27
CA SER A 82 4.25 -12.11 -22.10
C SER A 82 4.13 -12.46 -20.61
N PHE A 83 3.03 -13.08 -20.23
CA PHE A 83 2.74 -13.46 -18.84
C PHE A 83 1.91 -14.74 -18.78
N GLU A 84 1.97 -15.41 -17.64
CA GLU A 84 1.16 -16.59 -17.32
C GLU A 84 0.13 -16.24 -16.24
N VAL A 85 -1.04 -16.89 -16.32
CA VAL A 85 -2.14 -16.71 -15.36
C VAL A 85 -2.18 -17.94 -14.44
N PRO A 86 -2.39 -17.78 -13.12
CA PRO A 86 -2.53 -16.50 -12.41
C PRO A 86 -1.18 -15.80 -12.19
N LEU A 87 -1.21 -14.46 -12.20
CA LEU A 87 -0.06 -13.64 -11.81
C LEU A 87 0.39 -13.97 -10.37
N LYS A 88 1.64 -13.68 -10.06
CA LYS A 88 2.23 -13.87 -8.73
C LYS A 88 2.96 -12.60 -8.31
N ILE A 89 2.84 -12.25 -7.03
CA ILE A 89 3.61 -11.15 -6.46
C ILE A 89 5.07 -11.54 -6.32
N VAL A 90 5.94 -10.69 -6.86
CA VAL A 90 7.38 -10.75 -6.72
C VAL A 90 7.75 -10.08 -5.39
N GLU A 91 8.42 -10.83 -4.52
CA GLU A 91 8.88 -10.36 -3.20
C GLU A 91 10.33 -9.86 -3.26
N TYR A 92 10.66 -8.86 -2.44
CA TYR A 92 12.04 -8.44 -2.19
C TYR A 92 12.89 -9.62 -1.69
N PRO A 93 14.18 -9.73 -2.07
CA PRO A 93 15.01 -8.83 -2.87
C PRO A 93 15.15 -9.24 -4.35
N ASP A 94 14.09 -9.74 -4.98
CA ASP A 94 14.17 -10.18 -6.39
C ASP A 94 14.69 -9.07 -7.32
N PRO A 95 15.69 -9.34 -8.18
CA PRO A 95 16.31 -8.31 -9.02
C PRO A 95 15.35 -7.67 -10.04
N ILE A 96 14.23 -8.33 -10.36
CA ILE A 96 13.18 -7.75 -11.22
C ILE A 96 12.68 -6.42 -10.64
N LEU A 97 12.60 -6.29 -9.32
CA LEU A 97 12.13 -5.08 -8.64
C LEU A 97 13.10 -3.88 -8.78
N ARG A 98 14.34 -4.13 -9.20
CA ARG A 98 15.38 -3.10 -9.46
C ARG A 98 15.69 -2.91 -10.94
N ALA A 99 15.24 -3.82 -11.80
CA ALA A 99 15.52 -3.77 -13.23
C ALA A 99 14.83 -2.57 -13.90
N LYS A 100 15.40 -2.10 -15.01
CA LYS A 100 14.84 -0.99 -15.77
C LYS A 100 13.56 -1.41 -16.47
N ASN A 101 12.53 -0.56 -16.37
CA ASN A 101 11.22 -0.83 -16.95
C ASN A 101 11.05 -0.16 -18.31
N LYS A 102 10.75 -0.97 -19.32
CA LYS A 102 10.63 -0.54 -20.72
C LYS A 102 9.31 0.19 -21.01
N ARG A 103 9.35 1.13 -21.94
CA ARG A 103 8.18 1.90 -22.37
C ARG A 103 7.26 1.06 -23.26
N ILE A 104 5.95 1.11 -23.01
CA ILE A 104 4.95 0.40 -23.82
C ILE A 104 4.57 1.25 -25.04
N ASP A 105 4.56 0.68 -26.25
CA ASP A 105 4.13 1.35 -27.48
C ASP A 105 2.96 0.65 -28.19
N LYS A 106 2.70 -0.62 -27.87
CA LYS A 106 1.58 -1.42 -28.38
C LYS A 106 0.46 -1.50 -27.33
N PHE A 107 -0.74 -1.08 -27.75
CA PHE A 107 -1.95 -1.05 -26.92
C PHE A 107 -2.97 -2.02 -27.51
N ASP A 108 -2.73 -3.31 -27.26
CA ASP A 108 -3.50 -4.41 -27.83
C ASP A 108 -4.36 -5.13 -26.77
N ALA A 109 -4.99 -6.24 -27.17
CA ALA A 109 -5.80 -7.06 -26.28
C ALA A 109 -4.96 -7.74 -25.17
N ASN A 110 -3.66 -7.98 -25.41
CA ASN A 110 -2.79 -8.58 -24.42
C ASN A 110 -2.50 -7.60 -23.28
N LEU A 111 -2.28 -6.32 -23.59
CA LEU A 111 -2.15 -5.26 -22.58
C LEU A 111 -3.41 -5.12 -21.73
N LYS A 112 -4.60 -5.19 -22.34
CA LYS A 112 -5.89 -5.15 -21.63
C LYS A 112 -6.01 -6.31 -20.65
N LYS A 113 -5.71 -7.53 -21.12
CA LYS A 113 -5.72 -8.73 -20.27
C LYS A 113 -4.75 -8.61 -19.10
N LEU A 114 -3.54 -8.08 -19.33
CA LEU A 114 -2.57 -7.86 -18.25
C LEU A 114 -3.12 -6.92 -17.18
N VAL A 115 -3.74 -5.82 -17.57
CA VAL A 115 -4.35 -4.86 -16.65
C VAL A 115 -5.46 -5.50 -15.81
N ASP A 116 -6.31 -6.32 -16.43
CA ASP A 116 -7.38 -7.02 -15.73
C ASP A 116 -6.80 -7.99 -14.67
N GLU A 117 -5.80 -8.78 -15.05
CA GLU A 117 -5.10 -9.70 -14.13
C GLU A 117 -4.34 -8.97 -13.01
N MET A 118 -3.78 -7.79 -13.29
CA MET A 118 -3.13 -6.94 -12.30
C MET A 118 -4.15 -6.43 -11.26
N PHE A 119 -5.35 -6.00 -11.69
CA PHE A 119 -6.41 -5.65 -10.74
C PHE A 119 -6.88 -6.87 -9.95
N ASP A 120 -7.05 -8.03 -10.58
CA ASP A 120 -7.48 -9.24 -9.92
C ASP A 120 -6.53 -9.66 -8.79
N ILE A 121 -5.22 -9.68 -9.05
CA ILE A 121 -4.26 -10.00 -7.99
C ILE A 121 -4.17 -8.90 -6.94
N MET A 122 -4.24 -7.61 -7.33
CA MET A 122 -4.23 -6.48 -6.40
C MET A 122 -5.37 -6.63 -5.37
N TYR A 123 -6.59 -6.88 -5.82
CA TYR A 123 -7.75 -7.10 -4.94
C TYR A 123 -7.65 -8.39 -4.13
N LYS A 124 -7.14 -9.48 -4.73
CA LYS A 124 -6.96 -10.76 -4.03
C LYS A 124 -5.95 -10.67 -2.87
N THR A 125 -5.04 -9.71 -2.93
CA THR A 125 -4.02 -9.47 -1.90
C THR A 125 -4.33 -8.24 -1.03
N ASP A 126 -5.58 -7.75 -1.04
CA ASP A 126 -6.03 -6.57 -0.29
C ASP A 126 -5.16 -5.32 -0.54
N GLY A 127 -4.65 -5.18 -1.76
CA GLY A 127 -3.81 -4.06 -2.19
C GLY A 127 -4.63 -2.88 -2.74
N ILE A 128 -4.07 -1.68 -2.65
CA ILE A 128 -4.67 -0.46 -3.21
C ILE A 128 -3.94 0.06 -4.46
N GLY A 129 -2.79 -0.55 -4.80
CA GLY A 129 -1.96 -0.24 -5.96
C GLY A 129 -1.08 -1.43 -6.33
N LEU A 130 -0.72 -1.51 -7.61
CA LEU A 130 0.17 -2.53 -8.15
C LEU A 130 0.88 -2.04 -9.42
N SER A 131 2.18 -2.29 -9.50
CA SER A 131 3.00 -2.01 -10.67
C SER A 131 3.46 -3.30 -11.37
N ALA A 132 3.65 -3.24 -12.68
CA ALA A 132 4.02 -4.41 -13.49
C ALA A 132 5.29 -5.16 -13.00
N PRO A 133 6.34 -4.48 -12.47
CA PRO A 133 7.52 -5.18 -11.92
C PRO A 133 7.17 -6.11 -10.75
N GLN A 134 6.16 -5.77 -9.97
CA GLN A 134 5.71 -6.60 -8.84
C GLN A 134 5.00 -7.89 -9.29
N VAL A 135 4.68 -8.02 -10.58
CA VAL A 135 4.15 -9.26 -11.18
C VAL A 135 5.11 -9.88 -12.20
N GLY A 136 6.39 -9.50 -12.16
CA GLY A 136 7.43 -10.11 -12.98
C GLY A 136 7.67 -9.42 -14.34
N MET A 137 7.05 -8.27 -14.59
CA MET A 137 7.07 -7.63 -15.90
C MET A 137 7.72 -6.26 -15.85
N ASN A 138 8.93 -6.15 -16.42
CA ASN A 138 9.67 -4.88 -16.43
C ASN A 138 9.22 -3.92 -17.52
N VAL A 139 7.98 -3.42 -17.39
CA VAL A 139 7.35 -2.43 -18.28
C VAL A 139 6.73 -1.29 -17.50
N GLN A 140 6.57 -0.13 -18.14
CA GLN A 140 6.03 1.10 -17.54
C GLN A 140 4.49 1.05 -17.46
N LEU A 141 3.95 0.21 -16.58
CA LEU A 141 2.51 0.01 -16.35
C LEU A 141 2.21 -0.08 -14.86
N MET A 142 1.17 0.63 -14.42
CA MET A 142 0.65 0.56 -13.06
C MET A 142 -0.88 0.65 -13.04
N VAL A 143 -1.47 0.02 -12.04
CA VAL A 143 -2.91 0.08 -11.73
C VAL A 143 -3.09 0.43 -10.27
N PHE A 144 -4.14 1.17 -9.93
CA PHE A 144 -4.49 1.40 -8.54
C PHE A 144 -5.97 1.77 -8.36
N ASN A 145 -6.48 1.49 -7.17
CA ASN A 145 -7.78 1.96 -6.71
C ASN A 145 -7.66 2.28 -5.21
N ALA A 146 -7.78 3.56 -4.87
CA ALA A 146 -7.59 4.02 -3.50
C ALA A 146 -8.65 3.50 -2.50
N ALA A 147 -9.78 2.96 -2.98
CA ALA A 147 -10.75 2.29 -2.13
C ALA A 147 -10.35 0.85 -1.77
N GLY A 148 -9.48 0.20 -2.55
CA GLY A 148 -9.03 -1.18 -2.30
C GLY A 148 -10.07 -2.27 -2.56
N GLU A 149 -11.28 -1.92 -2.99
CA GLU A 149 -12.36 -2.88 -3.23
C GLU A 149 -12.92 -2.76 -4.65
N ARG A 150 -13.22 -3.91 -5.28
CA ARG A 150 -13.77 -3.95 -6.64
C ARG A 150 -15.20 -3.41 -6.64
N GLY A 151 -15.48 -2.46 -7.53
CA GLY A 151 -16.78 -1.80 -7.62
C GLY A 151 -16.96 -0.62 -6.67
N GLU A 152 -16.00 -0.38 -5.77
CA GLU A 152 -15.91 0.84 -4.97
C GLU A 152 -14.75 1.71 -5.47
N GLY A 153 -14.84 3.03 -5.25
CA GLY A 153 -13.79 3.95 -5.71
C GLY A 153 -13.67 4.07 -7.23
N GLU A 154 -12.45 4.24 -7.71
CA GLU A 154 -12.11 4.43 -9.13
C GLU A 154 -10.88 3.59 -9.46
N GLU A 155 -11.01 2.70 -10.45
CA GLU A 155 -9.90 1.94 -11.03
C GLU A 155 -9.15 2.84 -12.02
N ILE A 156 -7.88 3.13 -11.70
CA ILE A 156 -7.02 3.99 -12.50
C ILE A 156 -5.89 3.14 -13.10
N VAL A 157 -5.70 3.27 -14.41
CA VAL A 157 -4.64 2.60 -15.18
C VAL A 157 -3.76 3.67 -15.79
N LEU A 158 -2.45 3.63 -15.50
CA LEU A 158 -1.50 4.56 -16.08
C LEU A 158 -0.43 3.78 -16.85
N VAL A 159 -0.36 4.04 -18.16
CA VAL A 159 0.68 3.51 -19.04
C VAL A 159 1.68 4.61 -19.32
N ASN A 160 2.98 4.31 -19.22
CA ASN A 160 4.09 5.25 -19.41
C ASN A 160 3.94 6.56 -18.62
N PRO A 161 3.59 6.51 -17.31
CA PRO A 161 3.36 7.70 -16.51
C PRO A 161 4.63 8.56 -16.42
N ARG A 162 4.44 9.88 -16.26
CA ARG A 162 5.50 10.86 -15.98
C ARG A 162 4.97 11.92 -15.03
N VAL A 163 5.75 12.24 -14.00
CA VAL A 163 5.40 13.32 -13.08
C VAL A 163 5.81 14.66 -13.68
N SER A 164 4.84 15.50 -14.00
CA SER A 164 5.09 16.84 -14.56
C SER A 164 5.25 17.90 -13.48
N ARG A 165 4.58 17.73 -12.32
CA ARG A 165 4.72 18.61 -11.14
C ARG A 165 4.44 17.85 -9.85
N TYR A 166 4.95 18.35 -8.73
CA TYR A 166 4.63 17.86 -7.39
C TYR A 166 4.62 19.00 -6.39
N SER A 167 3.90 18.84 -5.28
CA SER A 167 3.82 19.86 -4.23
C SER A 167 5.11 19.98 -3.43
N ARG A 168 5.40 21.19 -2.94
CA ARG A 168 6.49 21.42 -1.97
C ARG A 168 6.16 20.91 -0.57
N ARG A 169 4.86 20.78 -0.25
CA ARG A 169 4.41 20.20 1.01
C ARG A 169 4.73 18.71 1.01
N ILE A 170 5.57 18.30 1.95
CA ILE A 170 5.93 16.91 2.23
C ILE A 170 5.13 16.45 3.43
N ILE A 171 4.58 15.24 3.36
CA ILE A 171 3.84 14.61 4.45
C ILE A 171 4.41 13.21 4.74
N PRO A 172 4.63 12.85 6.02
CA PRO A 172 4.88 11.47 6.40
C PRO A 172 3.58 10.67 6.32
N TYR A 173 3.69 9.40 5.97
CA TYR A 173 2.59 8.45 5.97
C TYR A 173 3.16 7.02 6.08
N GLU A 174 2.51 6.17 6.86
CA GLU A 174 2.88 4.77 6.98
C GLU A 174 2.52 4.02 5.68
N GLU A 175 3.52 3.49 4.99
CA GLU A 175 3.34 2.71 3.76
C GLU A 175 3.56 1.22 4.03
N GLY A 176 2.77 0.39 3.35
CA GLY A 176 3.06 -1.03 3.12
C GLY A 176 3.32 -1.30 1.64
N CYS A 177 3.79 -2.50 1.32
CA CYS A 177 4.02 -2.93 -0.06
C CYS A 177 3.77 -4.43 -0.21
N LEU A 178 3.08 -4.84 -1.28
CA LEU A 178 2.80 -6.26 -1.55
C LEU A 178 4.08 -7.09 -1.74
N SER A 179 5.16 -6.47 -2.23
CA SER A 179 6.49 -7.09 -2.35
C SER A 179 7.24 -7.23 -1.03
N PHE A 180 6.71 -6.69 0.07
CA PHE A 180 7.28 -6.74 1.42
C PHE A 180 6.20 -7.18 2.43
N PRO A 181 5.83 -8.47 2.44
CA PRO A 181 4.73 -8.96 3.26
C PRO A 181 4.88 -8.58 4.74
N MET A 182 3.84 -7.94 5.29
CA MET A 182 3.77 -7.54 6.72
C MET A 182 4.82 -6.51 7.18
N ILE A 183 5.47 -5.81 6.25
CA ILE A 183 6.40 -4.72 6.55
C ILE A 183 5.72 -3.39 6.24
N HIS A 184 5.69 -2.52 7.25
CA HIS A 184 5.16 -1.17 7.16
C HIS A 184 6.17 -0.20 7.76
N GLY A 185 6.18 1.05 7.28
CA GLY A 185 7.01 2.11 7.85
C GLY A 185 6.71 3.47 7.26
N ASP A 186 7.03 4.53 8.00
CA ASP A 186 6.79 5.90 7.58
C ASP A 186 7.69 6.32 6.41
N VAL A 187 7.07 6.88 5.37
CA VAL A 187 7.76 7.43 4.20
C VAL A 187 7.30 8.86 3.94
N GLU A 188 8.25 9.76 3.73
CA GLU A 188 7.97 11.15 3.39
C GLU A 188 7.79 11.34 1.89
N ARG A 189 6.66 11.93 1.47
CA ARG A 189 6.39 12.24 0.05
C ARG A 189 5.65 13.57 -0.12
N PRO A 190 5.76 14.20 -1.31
CA PRO A 190 4.84 15.24 -1.74
C PRO A 190 3.37 14.86 -1.53
N ASP A 191 2.60 15.79 -1.00
CA ASP A 191 1.17 15.60 -0.75
C ASP A 191 0.29 15.56 -2.03
N SER A 192 0.77 16.13 -3.12
CA SER A 192 0.09 16.06 -4.42
C SER A 192 1.06 16.03 -5.59
N VAL A 193 0.60 15.47 -6.70
CA VAL A 193 1.35 15.31 -7.95
C VAL A 193 0.46 15.59 -9.16
N LYS A 194 1.08 16.04 -10.25
CA LYS A 194 0.48 16.15 -11.57
C LYS A 194 1.20 15.17 -12.49
N VAL A 195 0.42 14.35 -13.19
CA VAL A 195 0.92 13.20 -13.94
C VAL A 195 0.42 13.27 -15.37
N ASP A 196 1.34 13.11 -16.32
CA ASP A 196 1.06 12.85 -17.72
C ASP A 196 1.17 11.34 -17.96
N ALA A 197 0.17 10.73 -18.59
CA ALA A 197 0.15 9.30 -18.85
C ALA A 197 -0.58 8.97 -20.16
N GLN A 198 -0.60 7.69 -20.51
CA GLN A 198 -1.44 7.12 -21.56
C GLN A 198 -2.45 6.16 -20.93
N ASP A 199 -3.65 6.12 -21.49
CA ASP A 199 -4.68 5.15 -21.12
C ASP A 199 -4.41 3.79 -21.76
N ILE A 200 -5.29 2.82 -21.49
CA ILE A 200 -5.19 1.46 -22.04
C ILE A 200 -5.33 1.38 -23.57
N ASN A 201 -5.80 2.45 -24.21
CA ASN A 201 -5.91 2.57 -25.67
C ASN A 201 -4.79 3.46 -26.26
N GLY A 202 -3.85 3.92 -25.43
CA GLY A 202 -2.72 4.77 -25.82
C GLY A 202 -3.03 6.27 -25.90
N ALA A 203 -4.25 6.68 -25.58
CA ALA A 203 -4.63 8.09 -25.58
C ALA A 203 -3.96 8.82 -24.41
N ARG A 204 -3.34 9.96 -24.70
CA ARG A 204 -2.65 10.77 -23.68
C ARG A 204 -3.64 11.55 -22.85
N PHE A 205 -3.41 11.59 -21.56
CA PHE A 205 -4.16 12.44 -20.63
C PHE A 205 -3.26 12.94 -19.50
N GLU A 206 -3.79 13.91 -18.77
CA GLU A 206 -3.16 14.49 -17.60
C GLU A 206 -4.12 14.34 -16.41
N ILE A 207 -3.58 14.01 -15.24
CA ILE A 207 -4.36 13.87 -14.00
C ILE A 207 -3.63 14.55 -12.84
N SER A 208 -4.40 15.20 -11.96
CA SER A 208 -3.88 15.77 -10.71
C SER A 208 -4.36 14.91 -9.56
N LEU A 209 -3.43 14.40 -8.75
CA LEU A 209 -3.69 13.53 -7.63
C LEU A 209 -3.27 14.23 -6.33
N SER A 210 -4.02 14.01 -5.26
CA SER A 210 -3.71 14.49 -3.90
C SER A 210 -4.05 13.42 -2.87
N ALA A 211 -3.60 13.61 -1.62
CA ALA A 211 -3.90 12.70 -0.51
C ALA A 211 -3.54 11.23 -0.83
N LEU A 212 -4.44 10.28 -0.52
CA LEU A 212 -4.17 8.85 -0.68
C LEU A 212 -3.90 8.44 -2.15
N PRO A 213 -4.69 8.87 -3.17
CA PRO A 213 -4.34 8.61 -4.57
C PRO A 213 -2.94 9.10 -4.98
N ALA A 214 -2.51 10.28 -4.50
CA ALA A 214 -1.15 10.75 -4.77
C ALA A 214 -0.09 9.89 -4.06
N ARG A 215 -0.37 9.43 -2.84
CA ARG A 215 0.52 8.52 -2.10
C ARG A 215 0.73 7.22 -2.86
N VAL A 216 -0.36 6.55 -3.23
CA VAL A 216 -0.33 5.27 -3.96
C VAL A 216 0.38 5.45 -5.30
N PHE A 217 0.02 6.47 -6.07
CA PHE A 217 0.71 6.74 -7.33
C PHE A 217 2.23 6.89 -7.16
N GLN A 218 2.69 7.66 -6.18
CA GLN A 218 4.12 7.89 -6.00
C GLN A 218 4.86 6.62 -5.57
N HIS A 219 4.23 5.75 -4.78
CA HIS A 219 4.76 4.44 -4.42
C HIS A 219 4.91 3.55 -5.64
N GLU A 220 3.84 3.38 -6.39
CA GLU A 220 3.83 2.53 -7.58
C GLU A 220 4.72 3.10 -8.71
N PHE A 221 4.84 4.42 -8.80
CA PHE A 221 5.75 5.06 -9.76
C PHE A 221 7.21 4.80 -9.40
N ASP A 222 7.58 4.76 -8.12
CA ASP A 222 8.94 4.39 -7.70
C ASP A 222 9.30 2.97 -8.16
N HIS A 223 8.37 2.01 -8.07
CA HIS A 223 8.59 0.67 -8.62
C HIS A 223 8.92 0.69 -10.12
N LEU A 224 8.24 1.56 -10.89
CA LEU A 224 8.57 1.77 -12.31
C LEU A 224 9.95 2.38 -12.55
N GLN A 225 10.56 2.98 -11.52
CA GLN A 225 11.93 3.49 -11.54
C GLN A 225 12.95 2.54 -10.86
N GLY A 226 12.53 1.34 -10.41
CA GLY A 226 13.37 0.43 -9.65
C GLY A 226 13.73 0.93 -8.25
N VAL A 227 12.93 1.86 -7.72
CA VAL A 227 13.04 2.43 -6.37
C VAL A 227 12.03 1.73 -5.47
N LEU A 228 12.45 1.34 -4.28
CA LEU A 228 11.61 0.65 -3.30
C LEU A 228 11.35 1.61 -2.14
N PHE A 229 10.18 1.50 -1.50
CA PHE A 229 9.73 2.44 -0.46
C PHE A 229 10.75 2.67 0.67
N PHE A 230 11.49 1.63 1.08
CA PHE A 230 12.53 1.72 2.10
C PHE A 230 13.74 2.58 1.68
N ASP A 231 13.92 2.86 0.38
CA ASP A 231 14.93 3.79 -0.13
C ASP A 231 14.66 5.25 0.25
N LYS A 232 13.40 5.56 0.62
CA LYS A 232 12.91 6.89 0.99
C LYS A 232 12.61 7.02 2.49
N MET A 233 12.84 5.97 3.28
CA MET A 233 12.73 6.02 4.74
C MET A 233 13.89 6.82 5.34
N THR A 234 13.65 7.41 6.52
CA THR A 234 14.76 7.92 7.34
C THR A 234 15.58 6.74 7.88
N ASP A 235 16.80 6.99 8.36
CA ASP A 235 17.64 5.90 8.85
C ASP A 235 17.03 5.27 10.11
N GLU A 236 16.38 6.10 10.94
CA GLU A 236 15.68 5.66 12.16
C GLU A 236 14.51 4.74 11.83
N VAL A 237 13.67 5.09 10.85
CA VAL A 237 12.55 4.25 10.42
C VAL A 237 13.07 2.97 9.77
N LEU A 238 14.10 3.06 8.92
CA LEU A 238 14.68 1.90 8.26
C LEU A 238 15.25 0.88 9.24
N ASP A 239 15.91 1.35 10.31
CA ASP A 239 16.44 0.48 11.35
C ASP A 239 15.35 -0.32 12.08
N THR A 240 14.12 0.22 12.19
CA THR A 240 12.99 -0.52 12.80
C THR A 240 12.53 -1.73 11.99
N ILE A 241 12.75 -1.73 10.67
CA ILE A 241 12.34 -2.81 9.77
C ILE A 241 13.52 -3.66 9.27
N ARG A 242 14.76 -3.33 9.63
CA ARG A 242 15.99 -3.95 9.13
C ARG A 242 15.99 -5.48 9.27
N GLU A 243 15.66 -5.99 10.44
CA GLU A 243 15.61 -7.44 10.71
C GLU A 243 14.60 -8.16 9.80
N LYS A 244 13.46 -7.51 9.50
CA LYS A 244 12.45 -8.07 8.59
C LYS A 244 12.96 -8.11 7.14
N LEU A 245 13.73 -7.10 6.72
CA LEU A 245 14.36 -7.08 5.39
C LEU A 245 15.44 -8.18 5.27
N VAL A 246 16.28 -8.35 6.29
CA VAL A 246 17.26 -9.46 6.33
C VAL A 246 16.58 -10.83 6.27
N ALA A 247 15.43 -10.99 6.92
CA ALA A 247 14.66 -12.23 6.83
C ALA A 247 14.15 -12.51 5.42
N LEU A 248 13.73 -11.49 4.66
CA LEU A 248 13.35 -11.62 3.25
C LEU A 248 14.56 -11.97 2.36
N GLU A 249 15.72 -11.36 2.60
CA GLU A 249 16.99 -11.70 1.92
C GLU A 249 17.31 -13.18 2.09
N LYS A 250 17.29 -13.69 3.33
CA LYS A 250 17.53 -15.10 3.63
C LYS A 250 16.50 -16.03 2.98
N LYS A 251 15.20 -15.67 3.04
CA LYS A 251 14.12 -16.43 2.41
C LYS A 251 14.33 -16.57 0.90
N TYR A 252 14.83 -15.52 0.26
CA TYR A 252 15.16 -15.56 -1.17
C TYR A 252 16.34 -16.49 -1.47
N GLU A 253 17.41 -16.44 -0.68
CA GLU A 253 18.56 -17.33 -0.84
C GLU A 253 18.16 -18.80 -0.65
N GLU A 254 17.34 -19.10 0.36
CA GLU A 254 16.82 -20.45 0.60
C GLU A 254 15.94 -20.95 -0.54
N ARG A 255 15.08 -20.08 -1.10
CA ARG A 255 14.15 -20.44 -2.18
C ARG A 255 14.84 -20.62 -3.53
N THR A 256 15.86 -19.81 -3.83
CA THR A 256 16.50 -19.77 -5.15
C THR A 256 17.84 -20.49 -5.22
N GLY A 257 18.51 -20.68 -4.08
CA GLY A 257 19.90 -21.16 -4.01
C GLY A 257 20.93 -20.14 -4.51
N LEU A 258 20.51 -18.92 -4.83
CA LEU A 258 21.38 -17.83 -5.31
C LEU A 258 21.62 -16.84 -4.17
N PRO A 259 22.79 -16.18 -4.13
CA PRO A 259 23.04 -15.11 -3.16
C PRO A 259 22.08 -13.93 -3.41
N THR A 260 21.75 -13.20 -2.34
CA THR A 260 20.93 -12.00 -2.47
C THR A 260 21.61 -10.95 -3.37
N PRO A 261 20.91 -10.36 -4.36
CA PRO A 261 21.50 -9.39 -5.29
C PRO A 261 21.75 -8.03 -4.62
N GLU A 262 21.02 -7.71 -3.56
CA GLU A 262 21.24 -6.54 -2.71
C GLU A 262 21.14 -6.95 -1.23
N SER A 263 21.83 -6.25 -0.35
CA SER A 263 21.69 -6.46 1.10
C SER A 263 21.61 -5.16 1.85
N ILE A 264 20.67 -5.11 2.79
CA ILE A 264 20.45 -3.95 3.65
C ILE A 264 21.65 -3.60 4.54
N ASN A 265 22.52 -4.58 4.83
CA ASN A 265 23.68 -4.42 5.70
C ASN A 265 24.90 -3.82 4.99
N THR A 266 25.06 -4.09 3.69
CA THR A 266 26.18 -3.58 2.89
C THR A 266 25.83 -2.32 2.10
N ARG A 267 24.54 -1.95 2.10
CA ARG A 267 24.05 -0.79 1.38
C ARG A 267 24.68 0.49 1.92
N LYS A 268 25.57 1.09 1.11
CA LYS A 268 25.90 2.52 1.25
C LYS A 268 24.62 3.30 1.01
N THR A 269 24.20 4.13 1.96
CA THR A 269 22.98 4.95 1.96
C THR A 269 22.89 5.84 0.72
N LYS A 270 22.47 5.27 -0.41
CA LYS A 270 21.92 6.03 -1.53
C LYS A 270 20.45 6.28 -1.19
N LYS A 271 20.20 7.30 -0.37
CA LYS A 271 18.85 7.78 -0.09
C LYS A 271 18.25 8.30 -1.40
N ALA A 272 17.10 7.78 -1.78
CA ALA A 272 16.33 8.36 -2.87
C ALA A 272 15.79 9.71 -2.40
N ALA A 273 15.83 10.72 -3.27
CA ALA A 273 15.37 12.06 -2.89
C ALA A 273 13.88 12.04 -2.52
N VAL A 274 13.50 12.83 -1.50
CA VAL A 274 12.10 13.11 -1.16
C VAL A 274 11.53 14.01 -2.27
N GLY A 275 10.85 13.40 -3.23
CA GLY A 275 10.30 14.05 -4.43
C GLY A 275 10.88 13.51 -5.75
N PHE A 276 10.62 14.25 -6.82
CA PHE A 276 11.05 13.90 -8.18
C PHE A 276 12.21 14.82 -8.60
N GLY A 277 13.23 14.26 -9.26
CA GLY A 277 14.32 15.07 -9.83
C GLY A 277 13.77 16.14 -10.79
N LYS A 278 14.52 17.22 -11.01
CA LYS A 278 14.16 18.21 -12.04
C LYS A 278 14.21 17.52 -13.41
N SER A 279 13.06 17.19 -13.97
CA SER A 279 12.88 16.76 -15.36
C SER A 279 13.11 17.91 -16.34
#